data_AF-A0A5M3N1C7-F1
#
_entry.id   AF-A0A5M3N1C7-F1
#
_cell.length_a   1.000
_cell.length_b   1.000
_cell.length_c   1.000
_cell.angle_alpha   90.00
_cell.angle_beta   90.00
_cell.angle_gamma   90.00
#
_symmetry.space_group_name_H-M   'P 1'
#
loop_
_entity.id
_entity.type
_entity.pdbx_description
1 polymer ?
#
loop_
_entity_poly.entity_id
_entity_poly.type
_entity_poly.pdbx_seq_one_letter_code
_entity_poly.pdbx_strand_id
1 'polypeptide(L)'
;MSSQFSQYRWNNLVRWLAQKGMKTGPNDLPVECRETPGAGIGLFTVKGCKPSSVLFKIPATALINVKTLRPIYPGNTLTAIQLISLHLFLHQPCGEVEDSSDPHFGPYISILPRNFDSHPLTWLVQSSSDYHRALLNSLPPSVLTALRGLHERFLQDWTAVRAYMVCSVFVALISARVVKWQVLSLLFILVNGQSLEAVNTRCIYRRLKSSKSDPDNVTMCPILDFANHHPHRQNFVPAPTDADMWDVAPTKKLGDDFKFVAVDDGAIDAGSELFLMYGHHSNRTLFTEYGFINRFEENSEDDSPPVETFGGEVDVQDVVEELMKSNLTRQTDLLQRHLQEAGYWGDWTLHSAPHPAHPSYRFITVMRLAASALAPNQATEADIIDAWQEVIAGKRDVISAENEEKWRILAVRICDEVVQRSEARMREYGECLRIVMSSEQRCQWVEDNVKALWHEESYVATLVKGSILSGDML
;
A
#
# COMPACT_ATOMS: atom_id res chain seq x y z
N MET A 1 17.39 11.95 -11.88
CA MET A 1 18.74 12.01 -11.25
C MET A 1 19.74 11.54 -12.30
N SER A 2 20.86 12.23 -12.57
CA SER A 2 21.80 11.71 -13.60
C SER A 2 22.39 10.38 -13.12
N SER A 3 22.60 9.42 -14.03
CA SER A 3 23.12 8.08 -13.71
C SER A 3 24.42 8.10 -12.90
N GLN A 4 25.25 9.14 -13.09
CA GLN A 4 26.48 9.37 -12.33
C GLN A 4 26.23 9.69 -10.85
N PHE A 5 25.21 10.49 -10.51
CA PHE A 5 24.88 10.80 -9.12
C PHE A 5 24.30 9.59 -8.38
N SER A 6 23.45 8.81 -9.05
CA SER A 6 22.88 7.57 -8.50
C SER A 6 24.00 6.57 -8.15
N GLN A 7 24.96 6.37 -9.05
CA GLN A 7 26.09 5.47 -8.81
C GLN A 7 27.01 5.97 -7.67
N TYR A 8 27.27 7.28 -7.61
CA TYR A 8 28.06 7.87 -6.52
C TYR A 8 27.42 7.62 -5.15
N ARG A 9 26.11 7.86 -5.01
CA ARG A 9 25.38 7.65 -3.75
C ARG A 9 25.29 6.18 -3.36
N TRP A 10 25.11 5.28 -4.33
CA TRP A 10 25.20 3.84 -4.11
C TRP A 10 26.57 3.43 -3.52
N ASN A 11 27.66 3.88 -4.14
CA ASN A 11 29.02 3.58 -3.67
C ASN A 11 29.26 4.12 -2.24
N ASN A 12 28.71 5.29 -1.92
CA ASN A 12 28.78 5.86 -0.56
C ASN A 12 27.97 5.03 0.45
N LEU A 13 26.77 4.58 0.08
CA LEU A 13 25.96 3.70 0.90
C LEU A 13 26.71 2.40 1.21
N VAL A 14 27.26 1.73 0.20
CA VAL A 14 28.01 0.48 0.35
C VAL A 14 29.22 0.69 1.27
N ARG A 15 29.97 1.79 1.09
CA ARG A 15 31.11 2.12 1.97
C ARG A 15 30.68 2.34 3.42
N TRP A 16 29.56 3.03 3.64
CA TRP A 16 29.02 3.25 4.99
C TRP A 16 28.55 1.95 5.63
N LEU A 17 27.89 1.06 4.88
CA LEU A 17 27.51 -0.26 5.37
C LEU A 17 28.73 -1.10 5.76
N ALA A 18 29.82 -1.04 4.99
CA ALA A 18 31.08 -1.69 5.34
C ALA A 18 31.65 -1.18 6.69
N GLN A 19 31.59 0.13 6.92
CA GLN A 19 31.98 0.74 8.22
C GLN A 19 31.09 0.30 9.38
N LYS A 20 29.83 -0.06 9.10
CA LYS A 20 28.88 -0.62 10.08
C LYS A 20 29.05 -2.14 10.27
N GLY A 21 30.06 -2.76 9.63
CA GLY A 21 30.37 -4.19 9.77
C GLY A 21 29.68 -5.09 8.75
N MET A 22 29.04 -4.53 7.72
CA MET A 22 28.55 -5.32 6.59
C MET A 22 29.71 -5.84 5.75
N LYS A 23 29.63 -7.08 5.29
CA LYS A 23 30.55 -7.58 4.27
C LYS A 23 30.07 -7.10 2.91
N THR A 24 30.88 -6.29 2.23
CA THR A 24 30.54 -5.67 0.95
C THR A 24 31.55 -6.03 -0.15
N GLY A 25 32.32 -7.10 0.04
CA GLY A 25 33.22 -7.59 -0.98
C GLY A 25 32.44 -8.08 -2.22
N PRO A 26 33.11 -8.25 -3.38
CA PRO A 26 32.46 -8.75 -4.60
C PRO A 26 31.75 -10.11 -4.44
N ASN A 27 32.12 -10.86 -3.39
CA ASN A 27 31.50 -12.13 -3.08
C ASN A 27 30.38 -12.05 -2.03
N ASP A 28 30.31 -10.98 -1.25
CA ASP A 28 29.40 -10.84 -0.10
C ASP A 28 28.21 -9.93 -0.39
N LEU A 29 28.30 -9.07 -1.40
CA LEU A 29 27.21 -8.22 -1.89
C LEU A 29 27.05 -8.41 -3.41
N PRO A 30 26.36 -9.47 -3.86
CA PRO A 30 26.23 -9.84 -5.27
C PRO A 30 25.13 -9.02 -5.97
N VAL A 31 24.91 -7.78 -5.55
CA VAL A 31 23.83 -6.92 -6.05
C VAL A 31 24.33 -5.49 -6.29
N GLU A 32 23.68 -4.80 -7.21
CA GLU A 32 23.89 -3.39 -7.49
C GLU A 32 22.56 -2.70 -7.84
N CYS A 33 22.52 -1.37 -7.78
CA CYS A 33 21.36 -0.62 -8.23
C CYS A 33 21.50 -0.24 -9.71
N ARG A 34 20.42 -0.32 -10.47
CA ARG A 34 20.35 0.18 -11.86
C ARG A 34 19.02 0.88 -12.11
N GLU A 35 18.96 1.73 -13.14
CA GLU A 35 17.70 2.30 -13.58
C GLU A 35 16.83 1.23 -14.26
N THR A 36 15.58 1.13 -13.84
CA THR A 36 14.54 0.27 -14.40
C THR A 36 13.52 1.18 -15.11
N PRO A 37 13.33 1.03 -16.45
CA PRO A 37 12.35 1.82 -17.19
C PRO A 37 10.96 1.75 -16.57
N GLY A 38 10.38 2.91 -16.22
CA GLY A 38 9.03 3.01 -15.65
C GLY A 38 8.90 2.68 -14.16
N ALA A 39 9.94 2.13 -13.50
CA ALA A 39 9.93 1.79 -12.08
C ALA A 39 11.01 2.53 -11.24
N GLY A 40 11.87 3.32 -11.89
CA GLY A 40 12.88 4.13 -11.19
C GLY A 40 14.19 3.36 -11.02
N ILE A 41 14.63 3.11 -9.79
CA ILE A 41 15.86 2.37 -9.51
C ILE A 41 15.47 0.97 -9.02
N GLY A 42 15.98 -0.06 -9.68
CA GLY A 42 15.86 -1.47 -9.30
C GLY A 42 17.13 -2.03 -8.67
N LEU A 43 17.01 -3.17 -7.99
CA LEU A 43 18.10 -3.94 -7.43
C LEU A 43 18.41 -5.12 -8.35
N PHE A 44 19.64 -5.26 -8.82
CA PHE A 44 20.02 -6.27 -9.81
C PHE A 44 21.13 -7.17 -9.28
N THR A 45 21.11 -8.45 -9.66
CA THR A 45 22.21 -9.36 -9.39
C THR A 45 23.42 -9.03 -10.26
N VAL A 46 24.61 -9.11 -9.69
CA VAL A 46 25.89 -8.95 -10.43
C VAL A 46 26.40 -10.30 -10.93
N LYS A 47 25.99 -11.38 -10.28
CA LYS A 47 26.35 -12.76 -10.63
C LYS A 47 25.17 -13.68 -10.31
N GLY A 48 25.19 -14.89 -10.87
CA GLY A 48 24.16 -15.88 -10.57
C GLY A 48 24.17 -16.29 -9.09
N CYS A 49 22.97 -16.44 -8.52
CA CYS A 49 22.75 -16.81 -7.12
C CYS A 49 22.05 -18.17 -7.06
N LYS A 50 22.52 -19.04 -6.15
CA LYS A 50 21.88 -20.34 -5.92
C LYS A 50 20.58 -20.17 -5.11
N PRO A 51 19.62 -21.10 -5.24
CA PRO A 51 18.47 -21.16 -4.34
C PRO A 51 18.90 -21.14 -2.86
N SER A 52 18.09 -20.49 -2.01
CA SER A 52 18.33 -20.34 -0.57
C SER A 52 19.64 -19.65 -0.17
N SER A 53 20.44 -19.18 -1.13
CA SER A 53 21.73 -18.56 -0.84
C SER A 53 21.55 -17.17 -0.25
N VAL A 54 22.47 -16.81 0.66
CA VAL A 54 22.46 -15.48 1.27
C VAL A 54 22.88 -14.46 0.23
N LEU A 55 21.97 -13.53 -0.08
CA LEU A 55 22.27 -12.42 -0.98
C LEU A 55 23.06 -11.36 -0.22
N PHE A 56 22.50 -10.85 0.87
CA PHE A 56 23.18 -9.86 1.69
C PHE A 56 22.62 -9.82 3.11
N LYS A 57 23.36 -9.17 4.00
CA LYS A 57 23.03 -9.04 5.42
C LYS A 57 23.28 -7.61 5.89
N ILE A 58 22.21 -6.92 6.29
CA ILE A 58 22.26 -5.54 6.77
C ILE A 58 22.45 -5.52 8.29
N PRO A 59 23.52 -4.88 8.82
CA PRO A 59 23.72 -4.79 10.26
C PRO A 59 22.54 -4.11 10.98
N ALA A 60 22.16 -4.60 12.15
CA ALA A 60 21.05 -4.03 12.92
C ALA A 60 21.24 -2.53 13.24
N THR A 61 22.50 -2.08 13.34
CA THR A 61 22.90 -0.68 13.56
C THR A 61 22.74 0.22 12.34
N ALA A 62 22.50 -0.33 11.15
CA ALA A 62 22.29 0.40 9.91
C ALA A 62 20.79 0.57 9.56
N LEU A 63 19.90 -0.06 10.32
CA LEU A 63 18.45 -0.01 10.10
C LEU A 63 17.86 1.22 10.80
N ILE A 64 16.93 1.92 10.15
CA ILE A 64 16.21 3.03 10.77
C ILE A 64 14.90 2.51 11.34
N ASN A 65 14.77 2.52 12.67
CA ASN A 65 13.58 2.06 13.37
C ASN A 65 13.53 2.63 14.79
N VAL A 66 12.48 2.28 15.54
CA VAL A 66 12.29 2.78 16.89
C VAL A 66 13.44 2.46 17.84
N LYS A 67 14.12 1.30 17.69
CA LYS A 67 15.25 0.90 18.55
C LYS A 67 16.52 1.71 18.25
N THR A 68 16.75 2.10 17.00
CA THR A 68 17.93 2.88 16.60
C THR A 68 17.73 4.38 16.76
N LEU A 69 16.49 4.88 16.72
CA LEU A 69 16.17 6.30 16.84
C LEU A 69 15.87 6.78 18.26
N ARG A 70 15.29 5.95 19.15
CA ARG A 70 15.02 6.34 20.55
C ARG A 70 16.24 6.87 21.32
N PRO A 71 17.47 6.36 21.13
CA PRO A 71 18.65 6.96 21.76
C PRO A 71 18.96 8.38 21.29
N ILE A 72 18.50 8.78 20.10
CA ILE A 72 18.73 10.10 19.48
C ILE A 72 17.64 11.10 19.91
N TYR A 73 16.39 10.62 20.03
CA TYR A 73 15.23 11.45 20.35
C TYR A 73 14.67 11.07 21.72
N PRO A 74 14.93 11.88 22.78
CA PRO A 74 14.49 11.56 24.13
C PRO A 74 12.97 11.64 24.26
N GLY A 75 12.39 10.71 25.02
CA GLY A 75 10.94 10.58 25.21
C GLY A 75 10.36 9.38 24.46
N ASN A 76 9.27 8.81 24.98
CA ASN A 76 8.61 7.62 24.42
C ASN A 76 7.21 7.96 23.89
N THR A 77 7.00 9.17 23.37
CA THR A 77 5.67 9.66 22.98
C THR A 77 5.33 9.42 21.51
N LEU A 78 6.34 9.28 20.64
CA LEU A 78 6.14 9.07 19.21
C LEU A 78 6.09 7.59 18.87
N THR A 79 5.18 7.22 17.97
CA THR A 79 5.18 5.89 17.33
C THR A 79 6.42 5.74 16.43
N ALA A 80 6.73 4.51 16.01
CA ALA A 80 7.83 4.26 15.10
C ALA A 80 7.69 5.04 13.78
N ILE A 81 6.49 5.06 13.18
CA ILE A 81 6.21 5.83 11.96
C ILE A 81 6.53 7.32 12.18
N GLN A 82 5.96 7.92 13.22
CA GLN A 82 6.18 9.33 13.55
C GLN A 82 7.65 9.65 13.81
N LEU A 83 8.37 8.76 14.50
CA LEU A 83 9.76 8.93 14.86
C LEU A 83 10.68 8.84 13.64
N ILE A 84 10.45 7.87 12.75
CA ILE A 84 11.20 7.74 11.49
C ILE A 84 10.91 8.96 10.61
N SER A 85 9.65 9.36 10.47
CA SER A 85 9.25 10.53 9.69
C SER A 85 9.90 11.82 10.20
N LEU A 86 9.95 12.02 11.53
CA LEU A 86 10.68 13.13 12.13
C LEU A 86 12.17 13.10 11.77
N HIS A 87 12.79 11.92 11.87
CA HIS A 87 14.22 11.77 11.57
C HIS A 87 14.52 12.09 10.11
N LEU A 88 13.75 11.53 9.17
CA LEU A 88 13.90 11.85 7.75
C LEU A 88 13.68 13.35 7.52
N PHE A 89 12.62 13.92 8.08
CA PHE A 89 12.32 15.34 7.92
C PHE A 89 13.48 16.26 8.33
N LEU A 90 14.15 15.96 9.44
CA LEU A 90 15.28 16.76 9.93
C LEU A 90 16.55 16.62 9.10
N HIS A 91 16.64 15.60 8.25
CA HIS A 91 17.90 15.19 7.63
C HIS A 91 17.81 14.92 6.13
N GLN A 92 16.62 15.00 5.54
CA GLN A 92 16.40 14.86 4.11
C GLN A 92 17.05 16.06 3.39
N PRO A 93 17.84 15.83 2.33
CA PRO A 93 18.47 16.91 1.58
C PRO A 93 17.44 17.78 0.84
N CYS A 94 17.65 19.09 0.82
CA CYS A 94 16.71 20.05 0.23
C CYS A 94 16.81 20.18 -1.30
N GLY A 95 17.97 19.89 -1.90
CA GLY A 95 18.20 19.99 -3.35
C GLY A 95 18.74 18.69 -3.96
N GLU A 96 18.60 18.47 -5.27
CA GLU A 96 18.94 17.20 -5.93
C GLU A 96 20.40 16.74 -5.78
N VAL A 97 21.32 17.71 -5.63
CA VAL A 97 22.77 17.48 -5.60
C VAL A 97 23.28 17.21 -4.18
N GLU A 98 22.57 17.69 -3.16
CA GLU A 98 23.03 17.63 -1.77
C GLU A 98 22.87 16.23 -1.17
N ASP A 99 23.81 15.85 -0.31
CA ASP A 99 23.71 14.64 0.51
C ASP A 99 23.21 15.00 1.91
N SER A 100 22.64 14.02 2.61
CA SER A 100 22.14 14.19 3.96
C SER A 100 23.28 14.52 4.92
N SER A 101 23.01 15.49 5.80
CA SER A 101 23.93 15.88 6.86
C SER A 101 23.81 15.00 8.12
N ASP A 102 22.95 13.98 8.12
CA ASP A 102 22.79 13.11 9.28
C ASP A 102 24.08 12.32 9.57
N PRO A 103 24.61 12.39 10.80
CA PRO A 103 25.86 11.71 11.14
C PRO A 103 25.72 10.18 11.26
N HIS A 104 24.52 9.62 11.39
CA HIS A 104 24.33 8.19 11.68
C HIS A 104 23.97 7.36 10.45
N PHE A 105 23.09 7.89 9.60
CA PHE A 105 22.38 7.30 8.48
C PHE A 105 22.45 8.16 7.21
N GLY A 106 23.22 9.27 7.20
CA GLY A 106 23.29 10.21 6.09
C GLY A 106 23.43 9.54 4.70
N PRO A 107 24.37 8.61 4.49
CA PRO A 107 24.50 7.91 3.20
C PRO A 107 23.25 7.14 2.76
N TYR A 108 22.47 6.60 3.71
CA TYR A 108 21.19 5.97 3.39
C TYR A 108 20.10 7.00 3.10
N ILE A 109 19.98 8.06 3.89
CA ILE A 109 18.98 9.12 3.64
C ILE A 109 19.24 9.79 2.28
N SER A 110 20.50 9.95 1.88
CA SER A 110 20.88 10.56 0.60
C SER A 110 20.34 9.85 -0.64
N ILE A 111 20.15 8.52 -0.58
CA ILE A 111 19.66 7.72 -1.71
C ILE A 111 18.13 7.68 -1.83
N LEU A 112 17.40 8.10 -0.79
CA LEU A 112 15.94 8.03 -0.80
C LEU A 112 15.36 8.95 -1.89
N PRO A 113 14.20 8.60 -2.46
CA PRO A 113 13.49 9.47 -3.38
C PRO A 113 13.20 10.84 -2.75
N ARG A 114 13.24 11.86 -3.60
CA ARG A 114 13.03 13.28 -3.23
C ARG A 114 11.82 13.90 -3.93
N ASN A 115 11.15 13.11 -4.76
CA ASN A 115 9.99 13.55 -5.52
C ASN A 115 8.96 12.43 -5.44
N PHE A 116 7.75 12.81 -5.03
CA PHE A 116 6.57 11.96 -4.92
C PHE A 116 5.37 12.63 -5.62
N ASP A 117 5.60 13.51 -6.60
CA ASP A 117 4.56 14.24 -7.35
C ASP A 117 3.58 13.27 -8.07
N SER A 118 4.04 12.05 -8.33
CA SER A 118 3.22 10.98 -8.91
C SER A 118 2.43 10.18 -7.87
N HIS A 119 2.70 10.35 -6.58
CA HIS A 119 1.98 9.70 -5.49
C HIS A 119 0.66 10.44 -5.20
N PRO A 120 -0.48 9.75 -5.05
CA PRO A 120 -1.79 10.43 -4.97
C PRO A 120 -1.99 11.25 -3.70
N LEU A 121 -1.30 10.93 -2.60
CA LEU A 121 -1.37 11.73 -1.36
C LEU A 121 -0.82 13.14 -1.60
N THR A 122 0.22 13.25 -2.42
CA THR A 122 0.76 14.54 -2.84
C THR A 122 -0.29 15.39 -3.54
N TRP A 123 -1.20 14.81 -4.34
CA TRP A 123 -2.27 15.60 -5.00
C TRP A 123 -3.28 16.17 -4.01
N LEU A 124 -3.63 15.43 -2.96
CA LEU A 124 -4.50 15.93 -1.88
C LEU A 124 -3.82 17.04 -1.09
N VAL A 125 -2.55 16.86 -0.74
CA VAL A 125 -1.77 17.82 0.01
C VAL A 125 -1.53 19.10 -0.81
N GLN A 126 -1.34 18.96 -2.12
CA GLN A 126 -1.04 20.02 -3.08
C GLN A 126 -2.26 20.42 -3.92
N SER A 127 -3.48 20.24 -3.42
CA SER A 127 -4.72 20.40 -4.20
C SER A 127 -5.03 21.83 -4.67
N SER A 128 -4.08 22.77 -4.54
CA SER A 128 -4.20 24.14 -5.01
C SER A 128 -4.14 24.24 -6.55
N SER A 129 -3.48 23.30 -7.23
CA SER A 129 -3.41 23.28 -8.69
C SER A 129 -4.69 22.70 -9.33
N ASP A 130 -5.11 23.24 -10.48
CA ASP A 130 -6.21 22.67 -11.27
C ASP A 130 -5.88 21.23 -11.72
N TYR A 131 -4.60 20.93 -11.97
CA TYR A 131 -4.11 19.61 -12.33
C TYR A 131 -4.38 18.57 -11.24
N HIS A 132 -3.97 18.82 -10.00
CA HIS A 132 -4.20 17.88 -8.89
C HIS A 132 -5.70 17.69 -8.62
N ARG A 133 -6.50 18.75 -8.72
CA ARG A 133 -7.96 18.64 -8.60
C ARG A 133 -8.57 17.79 -9.72
N ALA A 134 -8.12 17.94 -10.95
CA ALA A 134 -8.58 17.12 -12.07
C ALA A 134 -8.23 15.64 -11.85
N LEU A 135 -7.01 15.32 -11.40
CA LEU A 135 -6.60 13.96 -11.08
C LEU A 135 -7.47 13.36 -9.96
N LEU A 136 -7.66 14.08 -8.85
CA LEU A 136 -8.48 13.61 -7.73
C LEU A 136 -9.94 13.36 -8.13
N ASN A 137 -10.51 14.23 -8.96
CA ASN A 137 -11.88 14.06 -9.47
C ASN A 137 -12.00 12.90 -10.47
N SER A 138 -10.88 12.43 -11.01
CA SER A 138 -10.83 11.31 -11.94
C SER A 138 -10.64 9.95 -11.26
N LEU A 139 -10.44 9.90 -9.94
CA LEU A 139 -10.24 8.64 -9.22
C LEU A 139 -11.56 7.88 -9.00
N PRO A 140 -11.53 6.54 -8.94
CA PRO A 140 -12.66 5.77 -8.44
C PRO A 140 -13.08 6.18 -7.03
N PRO A 141 -14.38 6.14 -6.68
CA PRO A 141 -14.86 6.59 -5.36
C PRO A 141 -14.20 5.85 -4.19
N SER A 142 -13.97 4.54 -4.35
CA SER A 142 -13.33 3.69 -3.35
C SER A 142 -11.86 4.09 -3.12
N VAL A 143 -11.13 4.41 -4.19
CA VAL A 143 -9.74 4.87 -4.15
C VAL A 143 -9.65 6.25 -3.50
N LEU A 144 -10.53 7.19 -3.89
CA LEU A 144 -10.57 8.53 -3.29
C LEU A 144 -10.89 8.47 -1.79
N THR A 145 -11.79 7.57 -1.38
CA THR A 145 -12.13 7.37 0.03
C THR A 145 -10.93 6.81 0.81
N ALA A 146 -10.26 5.78 0.29
CA ALA A 146 -9.04 5.23 0.90
C ALA A 146 -7.93 6.30 1.01
N LEU A 147 -7.76 7.10 -0.03
CA LEU A 147 -6.78 8.19 -0.07
C LEU A 147 -7.07 9.29 0.96
N ARG A 148 -8.35 9.64 1.16
CA ARG A 148 -8.76 10.57 2.23
C ARG A 148 -8.45 10.00 3.62
N GLY A 149 -8.70 8.71 3.83
CA GLY A 149 -8.33 8.03 5.08
C GLY A 149 -6.82 8.05 5.34
N LEU A 150 -6.00 7.84 4.31
CA LEU A 150 -4.54 7.99 4.40
C LEU A 150 -4.15 9.44 4.75
N HIS A 151 -4.75 10.42 4.08
CA HIS A 151 -4.50 11.83 4.35
C HIS A 151 -4.85 12.23 5.80
N GLU A 152 -5.94 11.72 6.35
CA GLU A 152 -6.29 11.95 7.76
C GLU A 152 -5.25 11.38 8.72
N ARG A 153 -4.77 10.14 8.49
CA ARG A 153 -3.69 9.55 9.29
C ARG A 153 -2.41 10.37 9.19
N PHE A 154 -2.04 10.79 7.97
CA PHE A 154 -0.91 11.69 7.73
C PHE A 154 -1.01 12.97 8.56
N LEU A 155 -2.17 13.63 8.59
CA LEU A 155 -2.39 14.86 9.36
C LEU A 155 -2.29 14.62 10.88
N GLN A 156 -2.76 13.48 11.37
CA GLN A 156 -2.65 13.08 12.77
C GLN A 156 -1.18 12.87 13.17
N ASP A 157 -0.44 12.09 12.38
CA ASP A 157 0.98 11.84 12.61
C ASP A 157 1.81 13.13 12.55
N TRP A 158 1.51 13.97 11.55
CA TRP A 158 2.13 15.29 11.43
C TRP A 158 1.89 16.16 12.66
N THR A 159 0.66 16.18 13.17
CA THR A 159 0.31 16.94 14.37
C THR A 159 1.11 16.46 15.59
N ALA A 160 1.24 15.14 15.76
CA ALA A 160 2.02 14.55 16.85
C ALA A 160 3.51 14.89 16.74
N VAL A 161 4.10 14.75 15.55
CA VAL A 161 5.51 15.08 15.28
C VAL A 161 5.78 16.57 15.55
N ARG A 162 4.92 17.45 15.04
CA ARG A 162 5.05 18.89 15.26
C ARG A 162 4.96 19.25 16.75
N ALA A 163 4.02 18.66 17.48
CA ALA A 163 3.90 18.89 18.92
C ALA A 163 5.19 18.48 19.65
N TYR A 164 5.75 17.32 19.31
CA TYR A 164 7.02 16.86 19.88
C TYR A 164 8.19 17.80 19.55
N MET A 165 8.28 18.29 18.31
CA MET A 165 9.33 19.24 17.90
C MET A 165 9.29 20.56 18.68
N VAL A 166 8.09 21.07 18.97
CA VAL A 166 7.92 22.32 19.73
C VAL A 166 8.30 22.12 21.20
N CYS A 167 7.97 20.97 21.78
CA CYS A 167 8.25 20.68 23.19
C CYS A 167 9.69 20.25 23.47
N SER A 168 10.42 19.76 22.47
CA SER A 168 11.80 19.26 22.62
C SER A 168 12.84 20.33 22.28
N VAL A 169 13.48 20.90 23.29
CA VAL A 169 14.55 21.91 23.14
C VAL A 169 15.70 21.40 22.26
N PHE A 170 16.06 20.13 22.37
CA PHE A 170 17.10 19.52 21.55
C PHE A 170 16.72 19.48 20.07
N VAL A 171 15.49 19.07 19.76
CA VAL A 171 14.99 19.03 18.39
C VAL A 171 14.80 20.44 17.85
N ALA A 172 14.37 21.39 18.67
CA ALA A 172 14.29 22.80 18.30
C ALA A 172 15.67 23.39 17.90
N LEU A 173 16.76 22.96 18.54
CA LEU A 173 18.11 23.38 18.19
C LEU A 173 18.60 22.77 16.86
N ILE A 174 18.29 21.50 16.60
CA ILE A 174 18.59 20.85 15.31
C ILE A 174 17.75 21.52 14.20
N SER A 175 16.45 21.67 14.43
CA SER A 175 15.53 22.26 13.46
C SER A 175 15.86 23.72 13.17
N ALA A 176 16.32 24.52 14.14
CA ALA A 176 16.75 25.90 13.89
C ALA A 176 17.99 26.00 12.99
N ARG A 177 18.82 24.95 12.91
CA ARG A 177 19.99 24.89 12.00
C ARG A 177 19.62 24.44 10.60
N VAL A 178 18.67 23.51 10.49
CA VAL A 178 18.25 22.89 9.22
C VAL A 178 17.11 23.66 8.55
N VAL A 179 16.19 24.20 9.34
CA VAL A 179 14.95 24.84 8.92
C VAL A 179 14.99 26.30 9.33
N LYS A 180 15.11 27.21 8.36
CA LYS A 180 14.80 28.63 8.61
C LYS A 180 13.30 28.73 8.92
N TRP A 181 12.95 28.93 10.19
CA TRP A 181 11.59 29.05 10.73
C TRP A 181 10.63 30.02 10.01
N GLN A 182 11.11 30.81 9.05
CA GLN A 182 10.36 31.87 8.36
C GLN A 182 9.53 31.42 7.14
N VAL A 183 9.52 30.14 6.73
CA VAL A 183 8.67 29.66 5.61
C VAL A 183 7.52 28.80 6.14
N LEU A 184 6.61 29.45 6.87
CA LEU A 184 5.47 28.82 7.55
C LEU A 184 4.26 28.70 6.61
N SER A 185 4.04 27.49 6.08
CA SER A 185 2.78 26.73 6.19
C SER A 185 2.62 25.71 5.06
N LEU A 186 2.72 26.11 3.78
CA LEU A 186 2.50 25.21 2.63
C LEU A 186 3.77 24.51 2.12
N LEU A 187 4.87 25.25 1.96
CA LEU A 187 6.20 24.70 1.61
C LEU A 187 6.70 23.69 2.64
N PHE A 188 6.24 23.84 3.88
CA PHE A 188 6.53 22.90 4.96
C PHE A 188 5.80 21.57 4.73
N ILE A 189 4.48 21.59 4.51
CA ILE A 189 3.69 20.38 4.25
C ILE A 189 4.20 19.64 3.00
N LEU A 190 4.64 20.37 1.98
CA LEU A 190 5.26 19.82 0.77
C LEU A 190 6.51 18.98 1.05
N VAL A 191 7.45 19.51 1.85
CA VAL A 191 8.66 18.76 2.26
C VAL A 191 8.33 17.67 3.28
N ASN A 192 7.37 17.91 4.16
CA ASN A 192 6.89 16.94 5.15
C ASN A 192 6.21 15.73 4.48
N GLY A 193 5.49 15.96 3.38
CA GLY A 193 4.87 14.93 2.56
C GLY A 193 5.88 13.87 2.14
N GLN A 194 7.03 14.31 1.61
CA GLN A 194 8.07 13.41 1.11
C GLN A 194 8.67 12.49 2.19
N SER A 195 8.85 12.99 3.42
CA SER A 195 9.37 12.17 4.51
C SER A 195 8.37 11.11 4.97
N LEU A 196 7.09 11.47 5.12
CA LEU A 196 6.06 10.51 5.51
C LEU A 196 5.74 9.54 4.35
N GLU A 197 5.73 10.00 3.11
CA GLU A 197 5.57 9.14 1.92
C GLU A 197 6.75 8.18 1.78
N ALA A 198 7.99 8.62 2.04
CA ALA A 198 9.14 7.71 2.09
C ALA A 198 8.98 6.63 3.17
N VAL A 199 8.46 6.99 4.35
CA VAL A 199 8.15 6.02 5.41
C VAL A 199 7.05 5.06 4.96
N ASN A 200 5.96 5.57 4.39
CA ASN A 200 4.82 4.77 3.95
C ASN A 200 5.17 3.77 2.84
N THR A 201 6.00 4.21 1.88
CA THR A 201 6.34 3.43 0.69
C THR A 201 7.49 2.45 0.88
N ARG A 202 8.33 2.61 1.92
CA ARG A 202 9.61 1.87 2.06
C ARG A 202 9.80 1.15 3.38
N CYS A 203 8.99 1.45 4.39
CA CYS A 203 9.06 0.70 5.61
C CYS A 203 8.57 -0.72 5.42
N ILE A 204 9.26 -1.67 6.05
CA ILE A 204 8.86 -3.06 6.08
C ILE A 204 8.64 -3.55 7.49
N TYR A 205 7.86 -4.63 7.61
CA TYR A 205 7.68 -5.32 8.86
C TYR A 205 9.00 -5.93 9.34
N ARG A 206 9.33 -5.68 10.61
CA ARG A 206 10.38 -6.41 11.32
C ARG A 206 9.99 -6.52 12.78
N ARG A 207 10.03 -7.73 13.33
CA ARG A 207 9.69 -7.96 14.74
C ARG A 207 10.72 -7.28 15.66
N LEU A 208 10.34 -6.16 16.26
CA LEU A 208 11.15 -5.41 17.22
C LEU A 208 10.60 -5.56 18.64
N LYS A 209 9.32 -5.89 18.77
CA LYS A 209 8.55 -5.98 20.02
C LYS A 209 8.16 -7.42 20.31
N SER A 210 7.67 -7.64 21.53
CA SER A 210 7.18 -8.96 21.95
C SER A 210 5.96 -9.39 21.13
N SER A 211 4.96 -8.51 20.99
CA SER A 211 3.80 -8.76 20.14
C SER A 211 4.16 -8.62 18.66
N LYS A 212 3.70 -9.57 17.83
CA LYS A 212 3.83 -9.51 16.37
C LYS A 212 3.00 -8.38 15.76
N SER A 213 1.85 -8.06 16.36
CA SER A 213 0.92 -7.02 15.90
C SER A 213 1.23 -5.63 16.43
N ASP A 214 2.33 -5.44 17.17
CA ASP A 214 2.72 -4.12 17.66
C ASP A 214 3.03 -3.19 16.47
N PRO A 215 2.39 -2.01 16.36
CA PRO A 215 2.57 -1.11 15.22
C PRO A 215 3.99 -0.53 15.13
N ASP A 216 4.80 -0.62 16.18
CA ASP A 216 6.21 -0.22 16.15
C ASP A 216 7.13 -1.28 15.49
N ASN A 217 6.60 -2.43 15.03
CA ASN A 217 7.35 -3.46 14.30
C ASN A 217 7.64 -3.06 12.84
N VAL A 218 8.20 -1.88 12.68
CA VAL A 218 8.42 -1.24 11.38
C VAL A 218 9.87 -0.77 11.27
N THR A 219 10.46 -0.90 10.09
CA THR A 219 11.88 -0.59 9.85
C THR A 219 12.10 -0.15 8.40
N MET A 220 12.90 0.88 8.19
CA MET A 220 13.50 1.16 6.88
C MET A 220 14.83 0.43 6.73
N CYS A 221 15.05 -0.19 5.58
CA CYS A 221 16.16 -1.10 5.34
C CYS A 221 16.99 -0.68 4.12
N PRO A 222 18.23 -0.20 4.31
CA PRO A 222 19.12 0.09 3.19
C PRO A 222 19.31 -1.12 2.28
N ILE A 223 19.60 -0.86 1.00
CA ILE A 223 19.67 -1.84 -0.10
C ILE A 223 18.31 -2.44 -0.48
N LEU A 224 17.54 -2.93 0.49
CA LEU A 224 16.22 -3.51 0.24
C LEU A 224 15.29 -2.54 -0.48
N ASP A 225 15.36 -1.28 -0.08
CA ASP A 225 14.64 -0.13 -0.64
C ASP A 225 14.77 0.07 -2.16
N PHE A 226 15.69 -0.62 -2.84
CA PHE A 226 15.81 -0.61 -4.29
C PHE A 226 15.10 -1.78 -4.98
N ALA A 227 14.64 -2.78 -4.24
CA ALA A 227 13.93 -3.91 -4.83
C ALA A 227 12.48 -3.51 -5.13
N ASN A 228 12.10 -3.62 -6.39
CA ASN A 228 10.76 -3.25 -6.85
C ASN A 228 9.73 -4.32 -6.49
N HIS A 229 8.46 -3.92 -6.54
CA HIS A 229 7.34 -4.85 -6.41
C HIS A 229 7.16 -5.69 -7.68
N HIS A 230 6.87 -6.98 -7.50
CA HIS A 230 6.23 -7.78 -8.53
C HIS A 230 5.21 -8.72 -7.88
N PRO A 231 4.00 -8.89 -8.43
CA PRO A 231 2.97 -9.74 -7.84
C PRO A 231 3.34 -11.23 -7.82
N HIS A 232 3.99 -11.72 -8.89
CA HIS A 232 4.26 -13.16 -9.09
C HIS A 232 5.75 -13.57 -9.15
N ARG A 233 6.69 -12.62 -9.26
CA ARG A 233 8.12 -12.92 -9.48
C ARG A 233 8.99 -12.61 -8.27
N GLN A 234 8.48 -12.86 -7.08
CA GLN A 234 9.28 -12.69 -5.87
C GLN A 234 10.45 -13.69 -5.89
N ASN A 235 11.67 -13.18 -6.05
CA ASN A 235 12.86 -14.01 -6.19
C ASN A 235 13.81 -13.91 -4.98
N PHE A 236 13.46 -13.11 -3.98
CA PHE A 236 14.15 -13.13 -2.70
C PHE A 236 13.24 -12.72 -1.53
N VAL A 237 13.63 -13.11 -0.31
CA VAL A 237 12.86 -12.89 0.92
C VAL A 237 13.77 -12.50 2.08
N PRO A 238 13.24 -11.76 3.08
CA PRO A 238 13.86 -11.69 4.39
C PRO A 238 13.92 -13.10 5.01
N ALA A 239 15.09 -13.51 5.48
CA ALA A 239 15.23 -14.73 6.27
C ALA A 239 14.56 -14.53 7.65
N PRO A 240 13.82 -15.52 8.16
CA PRO A 240 13.18 -15.41 9.46
C PRO A 240 14.24 -15.27 10.56
N THR A 241 13.95 -14.41 11.55
CA THR A 241 14.81 -14.30 12.75
C THR A 241 14.52 -15.43 13.73
N ASP A 242 15.42 -15.65 14.71
CA ASP A 242 15.15 -16.60 15.81
C ASP A 242 13.84 -16.25 16.54
N ALA A 243 13.56 -14.95 16.70
CA ALA A 243 12.31 -14.48 17.30
C ALA A 243 11.08 -14.87 16.46
N ASP A 244 11.20 -14.88 15.13
CA ASP A 244 10.10 -15.27 14.24
C ASP A 244 9.91 -16.79 14.25
N MET A 245 11.01 -17.55 14.14
CA MET A 245 10.99 -19.01 14.09
C MET A 245 10.44 -19.64 15.38
N TRP A 246 10.83 -19.12 16.54
CA TRP A 246 10.47 -19.69 17.84
C TRP A 246 9.28 -19.00 18.50
N ASP A 247 8.70 -18.01 17.82
CA ASP A 247 7.68 -17.11 18.35
C ASP A 247 7.99 -16.51 19.74
N VAL A 248 9.23 -16.07 19.93
CA VAL A 248 9.69 -15.44 21.17
C VAL A 248 9.95 -13.96 20.98
N ALA A 249 10.01 -13.22 22.09
CA ALA A 249 10.37 -11.81 22.05
C ALA A 249 11.83 -11.63 21.56
N PRO A 250 12.11 -10.63 20.69
CA PRO A 250 13.47 -10.31 20.28
C PRO A 250 14.36 -9.96 21.49
N THR A 251 15.47 -10.68 21.66
CA THR A 251 16.33 -10.54 22.85
C THR A 251 17.41 -9.46 22.70
N LYS A 252 17.83 -9.16 21.46
CA LYS A 252 18.87 -8.16 21.20
C LYS A 252 18.32 -6.73 21.29
N LYS A 253 19.11 -5.84 21.91
CA LYS A 253 18.78 -4.42 22.11
C LYS A 253 18.41 -3.69 20.82
N LEU A 254 19.09 -3.97 19.72
CA LEU A 254 18.82 -3.39 18.39
C LEU A 254 18.12 -4.38 17.42
N GLY A 255 17.79 -5.58 17.91
CA GLY A 255 17.37 -6.71 17.08
C GLY A 255 18.53 -7.42 16.39
N ASP A 256 18.21 -8.45 15.63
CA ASP A 256 19.17 -9.21 14.81
C ASP A 256 19.50 -8.50 13.51
N ASP A 257 20.70 -8.72 12.98
CA ASP A 257 21.00 -8.26 11.63
C ASP A 257 19.99 -8.82 10.62
N PHE A 258 19.65 -8.02 9.62
CA PHE A 258 18.63 -8.38 8.65
C PHE A 258 19.23 -9.13 7.47
N LYS A 259 18.88 -10.40 7.32
CA LYS A 259 19.43 -11.28 6.29
C LYS A 259 18.43 -11.49 5.17
N PHE A 260 18.88 -11.44 3.93
CA PHE A 260 18.08 -11.70 2.73
C PHE A 260 18.63 -12.91 1.97
N VAL A 261 17.73 -13.77 1.51
CA VAL A 261 18.07 -15.00 0.80
C VAL A 261 17.30 -15.09 -0.51
N ALA A 262 17.93 -15.67 -1.53
CA ALA A 262 17.22 -16.10 -2.73
C ALA A 262 16.15 -17.12 -2.35
N VAL A 263 15.00 -17.08 -3.01
CA VAL A 263 13.93 -18.08 -2.82
C VAL A 263 14.39 -19.47 -3.31
N ASP A 264 13.64 -20.50 -2.92
CA ASP A 264 14.01 -21.90 -3.14
C ASP A 264 13.65 -22.42 -4.54
N ASP A 265 12.86 -21.69 -5.32
CA ASP A 265 12.21 -22.14 -6.56
C ASP A 265 13.03 -21.98 -7.85
N GLY A 266 14.26 -21.44 -7.76
CA GLY A 266 15.13 -21.31 -8.92
C GLY A 266 16.46 -20.63 -8.62
N ALA A 267 17.47 -20.94 -9.43
CA ALA A 267 18.67 -20.11 -9.44
C ALA A 267 18.32 -18.75 -10.05
N ILE A 268 18.87 -17.67 -9.48
CA ILE A 268 18.73 -16.33 -10.05
C ILE A 268 19.90 -16.11 -10.99
N ASP A 269 19.63 -15.73 -12.23
CA ASP A 269 20.69 -15.46 -13.21
C ASP A 269 21.45 -14.17 -12.89
N ALA A 270 22.63 -14.02 -13.49
CA ALA A 270 23.38 -12.78 -13.40
C ALA A 270 22.68 -11.68 -14.22
N GLY A 271 22.55 -10.49 -13.65
CA GLY A 271 21.91 -9.36 -14.30
C GLY A 271 20.39 -9.34 -14.18
N SER A 272 19.77 -10.30 -13.48
CA SER A 272 18.34 -10.30 -13.18
C SER A 272 17.99 -9.24 -12.13
N GLU A 273 16.83 -8.60 -12.30
CA GLU A 273 16.25 -7.75 -11.26
C GLU A 273 15.72 -8.59 -10.11
N LEU A 274 15.95 -8.13 -8.90
CA LEU A 274 15.46 -8.70 -7.67
C LEU A 274 14.14 -8.02 -7.28
N PHE A 275 13.08 -8.82 -7.17
CA PHE A 275 11.75 -8.33 -6.83
C PHE A 275 11.29 -8.86 -5.48
N LEU A 276 10.50 -8.04 -4.79
CA LEU A 276 9.78 -8.41 -3.59
C LEU A 276 8.27 -8.37 -3.84
N MET A 277 7.54 -9.21 -3.13
CA MET A 277 6.11 -8.98 -2.94
C MET A 277 5.92 -8.10 -1.70
N TYR A 278 5.41 -6.88 -1.88
CA TYR A 278 5.18 -5.94 -0.77
C TYR A 278 4.04 -6.40 0.15
N GLY A 279 3.21 -7.31 -0.37
CA GLY A 279 2.06 -7.92 0.28
C GLY A 279 1.05 -8.32 -0.79
N HIS A 280 0.06 -9.11 -0.41
CA HIS A 280 -1.12 -9.36 -1.24
C HIS A 280 -2.03 -8.13 -1.13
N HIS A 281 -1.67 -7.06 -1.83
CA HIS A 281 -2.37 -5.78 -1.82
C HIS A 281 -3.19 -5.63 -3.10
N SER A 282 -4.42 -5.14 -2.96
CA SER A 282 -5.18 -4.68 -4.11
C SER A 282 -4.55 -3.45 -4.74
N ASN A 283 -4.84 -3.20 -6.01
CA ASN A 283 -4.38 -2.00 -6.71
C ASN A 283 -4.85 -0.72 -6.04
N ARG A 284 -6.02 -0.72 -5.39
CA ARG A 284 -6.45 0.39 -4.52
C ARG A 284 -5.38 0.69 -3.48
N THR A 285 -4.95 -0.32 -2.71
CA THR A 285 -3.93 -0.16 -1.66
C THR A 285 -2.57 0.20 -2.24
N LEU A 286 -2.13 -0.49 -3.31
CA LEU A 286 -0.86 -0.20 -3.97
C LEU A 286 -0.81 1.26 -4.44
N PHE A 287 -1.90 1.73 -5.03
CA PHE A 287 -1.97 3.09 -5.55
C PHE A 287 -1.99 4.11 -4.42
N THR A 288 -2.84 3.93 -3.41
CA THR A 288 -2.95 4.92 -2.33
C THR A 288 -1.73 4.96 -1.42
N GLU A 289 -1.12 3.81 -1.11
CA GLU A 289 -0.04 3.71 -0.13
C GLU A 289 1.36 3.78 -0.78
N TYR A 290 1.51 3.33 -2.04
CA TYR A 290 2.80 3.25 -2.73
C TYR A 290 2.87 4.07 -4.04
N GLY A 291 1.73 4.54 -4.54
CA GLY A 291 1.64 5.38 -5.74
C GLY A 291 1.55 4.64 -7.07
N PHE A 292 1.64 3.31 -7.10
CA PHE A 292 1.61 2.52 -8.33
C PHE A 292 0.54 1.43 -8.28
N ILE A 293 0.30 0.73 -9.39
CA ILE A 293 -0.60 -0.43 -9.46
C ILE A 293 0.09 -1.63 -10.10
N ASN A 294 -0.46 -2.82 -9.89
CA ASN A 294 -0.21 -3.96 -10.75
C ASN A 294 -0.92 -3.76 -12.09
N ARG A 295 -0.17 -3.92 -13.18
CA ARG A 295 -0.69 -3.76 -14.53
C ARG A 295 -1.42 -5.03 -14.98
N PHE A 296 -2.42 -4.83 -15.82
CA PHE A 296 -2.97 -5.90 -16.65
C PHE A 296 -1.89 -6.30 -17.66
N GLU A 297 -1.39 -7.53 -17.58
CA GLU A 297 -0.54 -8.08 -18.64
C GLU A 297 -1.44 -8.45 -19.83
N GLU A 298 -1.75 -7.45 -20.66
CA GLU A 298 -2.37 -7.70 -21.96
C GLU A 298 -1.33 -8.30 -22.91
N ASN A 299 -1.31 -9.64 -22.97
CA ASN A 299 -0.49 -10.44 -23.88
C ASN A 299 1.02 -10.42 -23.56
N SER A 300 1.50 -11.38 -22.77
CA SER A 300 2.86 -11.84 -22.97
C SER A 300 2.95 -12.43 -24.38
N GLU A 301 3.84 -11.92 -25.22
CA GLU A 301 4.12 -12.47 -26.58
C GLU A 301 4.64 -13.93 -26.54
N ASP A 302 4.92 -14.47 -25.34
CA ASP A 302 5.20 -15.88 -25.15
C ASP A 302 3.88 -16.68 -25.07
N ASP A 303 3.72 -17.64 -26.00
CA ASP A 303 2.69 -18.69 -26.11
C ASP A 303 2.58 -19.63 -24.88
N SER A 304 3.01 -19.17 -23.70
CA SER A 304 2.77 -19.85 -22.44
C SER A 304 1.28 -19.71 -22.07
N PRO A 305 0.62 -20.74 -21.50
CA PRO A 305 -0.74 -20.57 -21.00
C PRO A 305 -0.80 -19.35 -20.05
N PRO A 306 -1.94 -18.64 -19.91
CA PRO A 306 -2.07 -17.56 -18.96
C PRO A 306 -2.03 -18.19 -17.55
N VAL A 307 -0.82 -18.41 -17.02
CA VAL A 307 -0.64 -19.30 -15.87
C VAL A 307 -1.13 -18.68 -14.57
N GLU A 308 -1.24 -17.35 -14.44
CA GLU A 308 -1.79 -16.76 -13.23
C GLU A 308 -2.68 -15.56 -13.59
N THR A 309 -3.99 -15.73 -13.36
CA THR A 309 -5.01 -14.72 -13.59
C THR A 309 -4.77 -13.52 -12.69
N PHE A 310 -4.65 -12.32 -13.27
CA PHE A 310 -4.61 -11.06 -12.54
C PHE A 310 -5.63 -11.05 -11.40
N GLY A 311 -5.14 -10.98 -10.15
CA GLY A 311 -5.94 -11.04 -8.93
C GLY A 311 -6.56 -9.70 -8.57
N GLY A 312 -7.42 -9.18 -9.45
CA GLY A 312 -8.10 -7.91 -9.24
C GLY A 312 -9.11 -7.94 -8.10
N GLU A 313 -9.16 -6.85 -7.34
CA GLU A 313 -10.06 -6.64 -6.19
C GLU A 313 -10.70 -5.26 -6.29
N VAL A 314 -12.02 -5.20 -6.17
CA VAL A 314 -12.79 -3.96 -6.24
C VAL A 314 -13.62 -3.79 -4.98
N ASP A 315 -13.43 -2.68 -4.27
CA ASP A 315 -14.28 -2.28 -3.17
C ASP A 315 -15.56 -1.62 -3.70
N VAL A 316 -16.71 -2.13 -3.27
CA VAL A 316 -18.05 -1.72 -3.69
C VAL A 316 -18.85 -1.12 -2.54
N GLN A 317 -18.18 -0.65 -1.49
CA GLN A 317 -18.83 -0.14 -0.29
C GLN A 317 -19.76 1.03 -0.59
N ASP A 318 -19.35 1.95 -1.45
CA ASP A 318 -20.15 3.12 -1.82
C ASP A 318 -21.46 2.74 -2.51
N VAL A 319 -21.42 1.76 -3.42
CA VAL A 319 -22.62 1.25 -4.12
C VAL A 319 -23.55 0.51 -3.17
N VAL A 320 -22.98 -0.32 -2.29
CA VAL A 320 -23.75 -1.08 -1.30
C VAL A 320 -24.43 -0.15 -0.30
N GLU A 321 -23.73 0.87 0.20
CA GLU A 321 -24.31 1.87 1.11
C GLU A 321 -25.43 2.66 0.43
N GLU A 322 -25.26 3.06 -0.82
CA GLU A 322 -26.29 3.79 -1.57
C GLU A 322 -27.51 2.90 -1.84
N LEU A 323 -27.31 1.63 -2.17
CA LEU A 323 -28.38 0.65 -2.31
C LEU A 323 -29.19 0.51 -1.01
N MET A 324 -28.51 0.43 0.13
CA MET A 324 -29.17 0.34 1.44
C MET A 324 -29.90 1.65 1.78
N LYS A 325 -29.31 2.81 1.54
CA LYS A 325 -29.94 4.12 1.83
C LYS A 325 -31.18 4.34 0.97
N SER A 326 -31.11 4.04 -0.33
CA SER A 326 -32.22 4.25 -1.27
C SER A 326 -33.39 3.31 -1.06
N ASN A 327 -33.15 2.03 -0.71
CA ASN A 327 -34.21 1.02 -0.63
C ASN A 327 -34.67 0.70 0.80
N LEU A 328 -33.88 1.00 1.83
CA LEU A 328 -34.14 0.59 3.22
C LEU A 328 -34.29 1.78 4.19
N THR A 329 -34.60 2.99 3.70
CA THR A 329 -34.62 4.26 4.48
C THR A 329 -35.12 4.20 5.94
N ARG A 330 -36.06 3.32 6.31
CA ARG A 330 -36.54 3.15 7.70
C ARG A 330 -35.74 2.15 8.55
N GLN A 331 -35.05 1.19 7.92
CA GLN A 331 -34.35 0.07 8.56
C GLN A 331 -32.82 0.17 8.40
N THR A 332 -32.30 1.07 7.55
CA THR A 332 -30.86 1.22 7.28
C THR A 332 -30.04 1.34 8.56
N ASP A 333 -30.44 2.21 9.50
CA ASP A 333 -29.70 2.44 10.75
C ASP A 333 -29.66 1.22 11.67
N LEU A 334 -30.71 0.40 11.65
CA LEU A 334 -30.76 -0.82 12.45
C LEU A 334 -29.88 -1.91 11.83
N LEU A 335 -30.01 -2.16 10.54
CA LEU A 335 -29.19 -3.16 9.85
C LEU A 335 -27.71 -2.80 9.94
N GLN A 336 -27.38 -1.53 9.75
CA GLN A 336 -26.03 -1.02 9.94
C GLN A 336 -25.50 -1.30 11.36
N ARG A 337 -26.29 -1.05 12.41
CA ARG A 337 -25.89 -1.37 13.78
C ARG A 337 -25.61 -2.86 13.97
N HIS A 338 -26.50 -3.74 13.52
CA HIS A 338 -26.27 -5.19 13.63
C HIS A 338 -25.03 -5.66 12.86
N LEU A 339 -24.81 -5.12 11.66
CA LEU A 339 -23.60 -5.40 10.89
C LEU A 339 -22.34 -4.89 11.60
N GLN A 340 -22.39 -3.70 12.21
CA GLN A 340 -21.27 -3.15 12.98
C GLN A 340 -20.97 -3.99 14.23
N GLU A 341 -21.99 -4.33 15.01
CA GLU A 341 -21.87 -5.15 16.22
C GLU A 341 -21.32 -6.55 15.92
N ALA A 342 -21.75 -7.15 14.81
CA ALA A 342 -21.26 -8.45 14.35
C ALA A 342 -19.92 -8.35 13.60
N GLY A 343 -19.38 -7.15 13.40
CA GLY A 343 -18.12 -6.92 12.70
C GLY A 343 -18.16 -7.10 11.18
N TYR A 344 -19.33 -7.11 10.55
CA TYR A 344 -19.57 -7.27 9.09
C TYR A 344 -19.85 -5.97 8.33
N TRP A 345 -19.79 -4.81 9.00
CA TRP A 345 -19.93 -3.51 8.34
C TRP A 345 -18.64 -3.09 7.61
N GLY A 346 -18.77 -2.67 6.35
CA GLY A 346 -17.66 -2.24 5.49
C GLY A 346 -16.76 -3.38 5.00
N ASP A 347 -15.77 -3.02 4.19
CA ASP A 347 -14.82 -3.96 3.55
C ASP A 347 -15.56 -5.00 2.69
N TRP A 348 -16.46 -4.51 1.85
CA TRP A 348 -17.22 -5.31 0.91
C TRP A 348 -16.59 -5.22 -0.46
N THR A 349 -16.08 -6.35 -0.94
CA THR A 349 -15.20 -6.41 -2.11
C THR A 349 -15.67 -7.48 -3.09
N LEU A 350 -15.28 -7.29 -4.35
CA LEU A 350 -15.41 -8.25 -5.44
C LEU A 350 -14.02 -8.70 -5.87
N HIS A 351 -13.86 -9.97 -6.23
CA HIS A 351 -12.58 -10.57 -6.58
C HIS A 351 -12.67 -11.32 -7.90
N SER A 352 -11.68 -11.10 -8.79
CA SER A 352 -11.56 -11.84 -10.05
C SER A 352 -10.83 -13.18 -9.91
N ALA A 353 -10.13 -13.38 -8.78
CA ALA A 353 -9.39 -14.60 -8.49
C ALA A 353 -9.47 -14.97 -6.99
N PRO A 354 -9.27 -16.25 -6.62
CA PRO A 354 -9.22 -17.42 -7.53
C PRO A 354 -10.51 -17.59 -8.33
N HIS A 355 -10.43 -18.35 -9.44
CA HIS A 355 -11.60 -18.67 -10.25
C HIS A 355 -12.49 -19.73 -9.56
N PRO A 356 -13.83 -19.63 -9.67
CA PRO A 356 -14.57 -18.56 -10.34
C PRO A 356 -14.51 -17.22 -9.57
N ALA A 357 -14.65 -16.12 -10.30
CA ALA A 357 -14.68 -14.79 -9.70
C ALA A 357 -15.84 -14.68 -8.71
N HIS A 358 -15.63 -14.02 -7.57
CA HIS A 358 -16.55 -14.09 -6.45
C HIS A 358 -16.59 -12.81 -5.61
N PRO A 359 -17.73 -12.47 -4.99
CA PRO A 359 -17.77 -11.46 -3.95
C PRO A 359 -17.14 -12.00 -2.66
N SER A 360 -16.66 -11.10 -1.81
CA SER A 360 -16.15 -11.49 -0.50
C SER A 360 -17.26 -12.04 0.40
N TYR A 361 -16.88 -12.87 1.36
CA TYR A 361 -17.83 -13.41 2.34
C TYR A 361 -18.57 -12.31 3.12
N ARG A 362 -17.89 -11.20 3.41
CA ARG A 362 -18.50 -10.02 4.05
C ARG A 362 -19.60 -9.43 3.18
N PHE A 363 -19.35 -9.30 1.87
CA PHE A 363 -20.34 -8.83 0.90
C PHE A 363 -21.56 -9.77 0.87
N ILE A 364 -21.36 -11.09 0.77
CA ILE A 364 -22.47 -12.07 0.76
C ILE A 364 -23.31 -11.94 2.04
N THR A 365 -22.63 -11.81 3.20
CA THR A 365 -23.26 -11.69 4.51
C THR A 365 -24.17 -10.46 4.60
N VAL A 366 -23.73 -9.30 4.11
CA VAL A 366 -24.56 -8.09 4.10
C VAL A 366 -25.69 -8.17 3.09
N MET A 367 -25.47 -8.76 1.91
CA MET A 367 -26.49 -8.90 0.88
C MET A 367 -27.61 -9.84 1.30
N ARG A 368 -27.32 -10.93 2.01
CA ARG A 368 -28.34 -11.83 2.61
C ARG A 368 -29.24 -11.08 3.59
N LEU A 369 -28.66 -10.24 4.44
CA LEU A 369 -29.43 -9.42 5.38
C LEU A 369 -30.29 -8.38 4.65
N ALA A 370 -29.71 -7.64 3.70
CA ALA A 370 -30.41 -6.64 2.91
C ALA A 370 -31.57 -7.25 2.10
N ALA A 371 -31.35 -8.41 1.47
CA ALA A 371 -32.39 -9.14 0.72
C ALA A 371 -33.56 -9.59 1.60
N SER A 372 -33.30 -9.94 2.87
CA SER A 372 -34.35 -10.28 3.83
C SER A 372 -35.18 -9.05 4.20
N ALA A 373 -34.52 -7.92 4.44
CA ALA A 373 -35.18 -6.65 4.77
C ALA A 373 -36.05 -6.09 3.62
N LEU A 374 -35.70 -6.40 2.37
CA LEU A 374 -36.46 -6.01 1.18
C LEU A 374 -37.63 -6.95 0.86
N ALA A 375 -37.79 -8.07 1.57
CA ALA A 375 -38.82 -9.04 1.26
C ALA A 375 -40.22 -8.55 1.71
N PRO A 376 -41.26 -8.65 0.85
CA PRO A 376 -42.60 -8.11 1.15
C PRO A 376 -43.44 -8.93 2.16
N ASN A 377 -42.87 -9.87 2.93
CA ASN A 377 -43.62 -10.85 3.75
C ASN A 377 -43.42 -10.74 5.27
N GLN A 378 -44.44 -11.23 6.01
CA GLN A 378 -44.79 -11.10 7.44
C GLN A 378 -43.75 -11.42 8.52
N ALA A 379 -42.50 -11.74 8.18
CA ALA A 379 -41.47 -12.02 9.18
C ALA A 379 -41.20 -10.77 10.01
N THR A 380 -41.14 -10.91 11.33
CA THR A 380 -40.74 -9.80 12.17
C THR A 380 -39.26 -9.50 11.96
N GLU A 381 -38.86 -8.27 12.26
CA GLU A 381 -37.46 -7.87 12.25
C GLU A 381 -36.58 -8.82 13.07
N ALA A 382 -37.07 -9.26 14.24
CA ALA A 382 -36.40 -10.23 15.09
C ALA A 382 -36.17 -11.57 14.37
N ASP A 383 -37.19 -12.08 13.66
CA ASP A 383 -37.06 -13.34 12.91
C ASP A 383 -35.99 -13.23 11.82
N ILE A 384 -35.90 -12.09 11.13
CA ILE A 384 -34.88 -11.84 10.09
C ILE A 384 -33.48 -11.83 10.70
N ILE A 385 -33.31 -11.11 11.81
CA ILE A 385 -32.01 -10.97 12.49
C ILE A 385 -31.56 -12.30 13.09
N ASP A 386 -32.43 -13.01 13.80
CA ASP A 386 -32.11 -14.30 14.42
C ASP A 386 -31.67 -15.31 13.36
N ALA A 387 -32.44 -15.39 12.29
CA ALA A 387 -32.10 -16.20 11.14
C ALA A 387 -30.71 -15.79 10.60
N TRP A 388 -30.48 -14.52 10.26
CA TRP A 388 -29.19 -14.07 9.74
C TRP A 388 -28.03 -14.39 10.71
N GLN A 389 -28.23 -14.23 12.02
CA GLN A 389 -27.27 -14.60 13.06
C GLN A 389 -26.94 -16.08 13.08
N GLU A 390 -27.92 -16.96 12.84
CA GLU A 390 -27.67 -18.40 12.72
C GLU A 390 -26.78 -18.75 11.51
N VAL A 391 -26.87 -18.00 10.41
CA VAL A 391 -25.98 -18.21 9.24
C VAL A 391 -24.55 -17.86 9.60
N ILE A 392 -24.32 -16.65 10.13
CA ILE A 392 -22.96 -16.20 10.47
C ILE A 392 -22.33 -17.03 11.60
N ALA A 393 -23.15 -17.66 12.45
CA ALA A 393 -22.73 -18.58 13.48
C ALA A 393 -22.48 -20.02 12.98
N GLY A 394 -22.73 -20.29 11.69
CA GLY A 394 -22.58 -21.62 11.09
C GLY A 394 -23.61 -22.65 11.57
N LYS A 395 -24.73 -22.20 12.15
CA LYS A 395 -25.82 -23.10 12.58
C LYS A 395 -26.71 -23.52 11.41
N ARG A 396 -26.69 -22.75 10.32
CA ARG A 396 -27.37 -23.02 9.06
C ARG A 396 -26.59 -22.44 7.89
N ASP A 397 -26.72 -23.04 6.71
CA ASP A 397 -25.93 -22.64 5.54
C ASP A 397 -26.49 -21.40 4.83
N VAL A 398 -27.82 -21.28 4.80
CA VAL A 398 -28.55 -20.23 4.06
C VAL A 398 -29.77 -19.74 4.86
N ILE A 399 -30.27 -18.55 4.50
CA ILE A 399 -31.50 -18.01 5.12
C ILE A 399 -32.74 -18.74 4.63
N SER A 400 -32.90 -18.77 3.31
CA SER A 400 -33.94 -19.48 2.57
C SER A 400 -33.56 -19.47 1.09
N ALA A 401 -34.12 -20.38 0.28
CA ALA A 401 -33.86 -20.38 -1.17
C ALA A 401 -34.29 -19.04 -1.84
N GLU A 402 -35.39 -18.44 -1.37
CA GLU A 402 -35.86 -17.14 -1.86
C GLU A 402 -34.88 -16.00 -1.50
N ASN A 403 -34.29 -16.04 -0.30
CA ASN A 403 -33.27 -15.07 0.09
C ASN A 403 -32.00 -15.23 -0.77
N GLU A 404 -31.58 -16.47 -1.03
CA GLU A 404 -30.44 -16.78 -1.89
C GLU A 404 -30.61 -16.23 -3.30
N GLU A 405 -31.81 -16.35 -3.87
CA GLU A 405 -32.12 -15.75 -5.17
C GLU A 405 -32.09 -14.22 -5.12
N LYS A 406 -32.74 -13.62 -4.11
CA LYS A 406 -32.84 -12.16 -4.00
C LYS A 406 -31.48 -11.49 -3.82
N TRP A 407 -30.60 -12.03 -2.96
CA TRP A 407 -29.31 -11.40 -2.74
C TRP A 407 -28.44 -11.48 -4.00
N ARG A 408 -28.53 -12.56 -4.78
CA ARG A 408 -27.83 -12.68 -6.08
C ARG A 408 -28.31 -11.63 -7.08
N ILE A 409 -29.63 -11.38 -7.15
CA ILE A 409 -30.19 -10.31 -7.98
C ILE A 409 -29.63 -8.93 -7.57
N LEU A 410 -29.57 -8.65 -6.26
CA LEU A 410 -28.97 -7.41 -5.75
C LEU A 410 -27.47 -7.32 -6.10
N ALA A 411 -26.73 -8.42 -5.97
CA ALA A 411 -25.32 -8.47 -6.30
C ALA A 411 -25.07 -8.20 -7.80
N VAL A 412 -25.88 -8.78 -8.69
CA VAL A 412 -25.83 -8.49 -10.14
C VAL A 412 -26.09 -7.00 -10.40
N ARG A 413 -27.08 -6.40 -9.74
CA ARG A 413 -27.36 -4.96 -9.87
C ARG A 413 -26.19 -4.09 -9.41
N ILE A 414 -25.51 -4.47 -8.33
CA ILE A 414 -24.30 -3.77 -7.87
C ILE A 414 -23.19 -3.89 -8.92
N CYS A 415 -22.99 -5.08 -9.49
CA CYS A 415 -22.00 -5.26 -10.56
C CYS A 415 -22.33 -4.39 -11.78
N ASP A 416 -23.60 -4.31 -12.18
CA ASP A 416 -24.05 -3.46 -13.30
C ASP A 416 -23.77 -1.98 -13.06
N GLU A 417 -24.01 -1.48 -11.84
CA GLU A 417 -23.68 -0.09 -11.47
C GLU A 417 -22.18 0.17 -11.55
N VAL A 418 -21.34 -0.75 -11.05
CA VAL A 418 -19.88 -0.63 -11.10
C VAL A 418 -19.35 -0.67 -12.55
N VAL A 419 -19.91 -1.53 -13.40
CA VAL A 419 -19.58 -1.56 -14.83
C VAL A 419 -20.01 -0.26 -15.51
N GLN A 420 -21.25 0.19 -15.28
CA GLN A 420 -21.78 1.40 -15.92
C GLN A 420 -20.97 2.65 -15.53
N ARG A 421 -20.64 2.83 -14.24
CA ARG A 421 -19.87 3.99 -13.77
C ARG A 421 -18.45 4.01 -14.32
N SER A 422 -17.79 2.85 -14.38
CA SER A 422 -16.42 2.74 -14.86
C SER A 422 -16.33 3.00 -16.35
N GLU A 423 -17.23 2.41 -17.14
CA GLU A 423 -17.31 2.69 -18.58
C GLU A 423 -17.65 4.15 -18.90
N ALA A 424 -18.58 4.75 -18.15
CA ALA A 424 -18.92 6.17 -18.31
C ALA A 424 -17.69 7.05 -18.07
N ARG A 425 -16.94 6.77 -16.98
CA ARG A 425 -15.71 7.48 -16.66
C ARG A 425 -14.62 7.29 -17.70
N MET A 426 -14.42 6.07 -18.18
CA MET A 426 -13.42 5.80 -19.22
C MET A 426 -13.72 6.53 -20.54
N ARG A 427 -15.00 6.71 -20.90
CA ARG A 427 -15.40 7.54 -22.06
C ARG A 427 -15.09 9.02 -21.85
N GLU A 428 -15.39 9.56 -20.67
CA GLU A 428 -15.15 10.98 -20.32
C GLU A 428 -13.65 11.31 -20.17
N TYR A 429 -12.84 10.33 -19.72
CA TYR A 429 -11.42 10.51 -19.42
C TYR A 429 -10.62 11.02 -20.63
N GLY A 430 -11.03 10.62 -21.84
CA GLY A 430 -10.41 11.07 -23.10
C GLY A 430 -10.64 12.55 -23.42
N GLU A 431 -11.70 13.17 -22.88
CA GLU A 431 -12.12 14.53 -23.19
C GLU A 431 -11.70 15.53 -22.09
N CYS A 432 -11.93 15.22 -20.81
CA CYS A 432 -11.70 16.18 -19.72
C CYS A 432 -10.21 16.49 -19.45
N LEU A 433 -9.33 15.48 -19.40
CA LEU A 433 -7.91 15.70 -19.08
C LEU A 433 -7.16 16.37 -20.23
N ARG A 434 -7.59 16.16 -21.48
CA ARG A 434 -7.03 16.87 -22.65
C ARG A 434 -7.27 18.38 -22.60
N ILE A 435 -8.38 18.83 -22.01
CA ILE A 435 -8.76 20.25 -21.96
C ILE A 435 -8.00 20.99 -20.84
N VAL A 436 -7.77 20.33 -19.70
CA VAL A 436 -7.16 20.95 -18.52
C VAL A 436 -5.63 20.96 -18.57
N MET A 437 -5.02 20.06 -19.36
CA MET A 437 -3.58 19.81 -19.30
C MET A 437 -2.82 20.32 -20.51
N SER A 438 -1.80 21.16 -20.28
CA SER A 438 -0.77 21.42 -21.29
C SER A 438 0.10 20.18 -21.49
N SER A 439 0.72 20.04 -22.66
CA SER A 439 1.59 18.89 -22.97
C SER A 439 2.79 18.74 -22.03
N GLU A 440 3.22 19.82 -21.36
CA GLU A 440 4.38 19.83 -20.47
C GLU A 440 4.08 19.33 -19.04
N GLN A 441 2.81 19.32 -18.62
CA GLN A 441 2.41 18.89 -17.26
C GLN A 441 1.88 17.45 -17.20
N ARG A 442 1.90 16.74 -18.33
CA ARG A 442 1.27 15.43 -18.47
C ARG A 442 2.21 14.30 -18.08
N CYS A 443 2.04 13.76 -16.88
CA CYS A 443 2.68 12.50 -16.50
C CYS A 443 1.83 11.33 -17.00
N GLN A 444 2.17 10.80 -18.19
CA GLN A 444 1.44 9.67 -18.81
C GLN A 444 1.27 8.49 -17.86
N TRP A 445 2.30 8.20 -17.06
CA TRP A 445 2.29 7.14 -16.06
C TRP A 445 1.16 7.30 -15.02
N VAL A 446 0.90 8.52 -14.55
CA VAL A 446 -0.16 8.78 -13.57
C VAL A 446 -1.52 8.50 -14.19
N GLU A 447 -1.73 8.95 -15.42
CA GLU A 447 -2.98 8.72 -16.12
C GLU A 447 -3.24 7.25 -16.39
N ASP A 448 -2.20 6.51 -16.76
CA ASP A 448 -2.30 5.09 -17.03
C ASP A 448 -2.68 4.31 -15.77
N ASN A 449 -2.13 4.69 -14.60
CA ASN A 449 -2.55 4.10 -13.32
C ASN A 449 -4.03 4.38 -13.03
N VAL A 450 -4.49 5.62 -13.22
CA VAL A 450 -5.91 5.98 -12.97
C VAL A 450 -6.86 5.24 -13.92
N LYS A 451 -6.52 5.15 -15.22
CA LYS A 451 -7.32 4.38 -16.19
C LYS A 451 -7.40 2.91 -15.84
N ALA A 452 -6.28 2.32 -15.43
CA ALA A 452 -6.23 0.92 -15.07
C ALA A 452 -7.06 0.61 -13.81
N LEU A 453 -7.14 1.53 -12.85
CA LEU A 453 -8.06 1.39 -11.71
C LEU A 453 -9.54 1.33 -12.15
N TRP A 454 -9.95 2.15 -13.12
CA TRP A 454 -11.30 2.07 -13.70
C TRP A 454 -11.53 0.80 -14.54
N HIS A 455 -10.51 0.38 -15.29
CA HIS A 455 -10.54 -0.88 -16.03
C HIS A 455 -10.74 -2.07 -15.09
N GLU A 456 -10.06 -2.06 -13.94
CA GLU A 456 -10.23 -3.07 -12.89
C GLU A 456 -11.65 -3.13 -12.36
N GLU A 457 -12.27 -1.98 -12.07
CA GLU A 457 -13.68 -1.92 -11.64
C GLU A 457 -14.60 -2.64 -12.63
N SER A 458 -14.49 -2.31 -13.92
CA SER A 458 -15.30 -2.91 -14.98
C SER A 458 -15.03 -4.41 -15.13
N TYR A 459 -13.75 -4.79 -15.17
CA TYR A 459 -13.31 -6.16 -15.38
C TYR A 459 -13.78 -7.10 -14.25
N VAL A 460 -13.47 -6.76 -12.99
CA VAL A 460 -13.81 -7.61 -11.84
C VAL A 460 -15.33 -7.71 -11.67
N ALA A 461 -16.06 -6.59 -11.78
CA ALA A 461 -17.52 -6.61 -11.67
C ALA A 461 -18.18 -7.44 -12.78
N THR A 462 -17.67 -7.38 -14.01
CA THR A 462 -18.16 -8.20 -15.12
C THR A 462 -17.96 -9.70 -14.86
N LEU A 463 -16.77 -10.10 -14.38
CA LEU A 463 -16.48 -11.51 -14.08
C LEU A 463 -17.32 -12.04 -12.92
N VAL A 464 -17.48 -11.26 -11.87
CA VAL A 464 -18.31 -11.65 -10.71
C VAL A 464 -19.78 -11.75 -11.11
N LYS A 465 -20.29 -10.80 -11.90
CA LYS A 465 -21.63 -10.89 -12.48
C LYS A 465 -21.80 -12.18 -13.29
N GLY A 466 -20.85 -12.50 -14.16
CA GLY A 466 -20.85 -13.74 -14.94
C GLY A 466 -20.95 -14.98 -14.06
N SER A 467 -20.13 -15.04 -13.01
CA SER A 467 -20.07 -16.16 -12.06
C SER A 467 -21.34 -16.31 -11.21
N ILE A 468 -21.99 -15.20 -10.85
CA ILE A 468 -23.30 -15.22 -10.16
C ILE A 468 -24.38 -15.79 -11.09
N LEU A 469 -24.40 -15.36 -12.36
CA LEU A 469 -25.42 -15.76 -13.34
C LEU A 469 -25.25 -17.21 -13.83
N SER A 470 -24.02 -17.73 -13.88
CA SER A 470 -23.76 -19.14 -14.22
C SER A 470 -24.06 -20.10 -13.06
N GLY A 471 -24.15 -19.60 -11.82
CA GLY A 471 -24.33 -20.42 -10.64
C GLY A 471 -23.04 -21.11 -10.17
N ASP A 472 -21.87 -20.68 -10.65
CA ASP A 472 -20.57 -21.28 -10.31
C ASP A 472 -20.15 -21.02 -8.85
N MET A 473 -20.87 -20.15 -8.13
CA MET A 473 -20.57 -19.76 -6.74
C MET A 473 -21.33 -20.57 -5.68
N LEU A 474 -21.60 -21.86 -5.93
CA LEU A 474 -22.34 -22.75 -5.01
C LEU A 474 -21.41 -23.64 -4.17
#